data_AF-A0A6J5XRP5-F1
#
_entry.id   AF-A0A6J5XRP5-F1
#
_cell.length_a   1.000
_cell.length_b   1.000
_cell.length_c   1.000
_cell.angle_alpha   90.00
_cell.angle_beta   90.00
_cell.angle_gamma   90.00
#
_symmetry.space_group_name_H-M   'P 1'
#
loop_
_entity.id
_entity.type
_entity.pdbx_description
1 polymer ?
#
loop_
_entity_poly.entity_id
_entity_poly.type
_entity_poly.pdbx_seq_one_letter_code
_entity_poly.pdbx_strand_id
1 'polypeptide(L)'
;MVSKSQDRFDHEKIAYVLDKLFPRQPLGNNVTEVECAQYVKHIQDDTQAKCYILASMNSELQKQHEHMGVAIDITVHLQELYGEGTCNGRFSAVCQLVKTKMVKSTNMG
;
A
#
# COMPACT_ATOMS: atom_id res chain seq x y z
N MET A 1 -34.61 21.03 9.54
CA MET A 1 -34.43 19.71 8.92
C MET A 1 -33.07 19.71 8.24
N VAL A 2 -32.01 19.29 8.94
CA VAL A 2 -30.72 19.03 8.29
C VAL A 2 -30.65 17.52 8.14
N SER A 3 -30.88 17.06 6.92
CA SER A 3 -30.61 15.68 6.53
C SER A 3 -29.16 15.40 6.90
N LYS A 4 -28.94 14.59 7.93
CA LYS A 4 -27.65 13.94 8.12
C LYS A 4 -27.43 13.11 6.87
N SER A 5 -26.56 13.56 5.98
CA SER A 5 -26.01 12.76 4.90
C SER A 5 -25.33 11.57 5.56
N GLN A 6 -26.10 10.50 5.74
CA GLN A 6 -25.64 9.18 6.14
C GLN A 6 -24.98 8.55 4.91
N ASP A 7 -23.93 9.20 4.43
CA ASP A 7 -22.93 8.59 3.57
C ASP A 7 -21.60 8.78 4.30
N ARG A 8 -21.51 8.14 5.47
CA ARG A 8 -20.21 7.99 6.13
C ARG A 8 -19.46 6.94 5.33
N PHE A 9 -18.46 7.44 4.62
CA PHE A 9 -17.39 6.70 3.98
C PHE A 9 -16.72 5.76 5.00
N ASP A 10 -17.22 4.55 5.10
CA ASP A 10 -16.69 3.56 6.04
C ASP A 10 -15.39 3.00 5.44
N HIS A 11 -14.24 3.47 5.93
CA HIS A 11 -12.92 2.94 5.54
C HIS A 11 -12.81 1.41 5.75
N GLU A 12 -13.57 0.86 6.71
CA GLU A 12 -13.73 -0.59 6.90
C GLU A 12 -14.30 -1.32 5.67
N LYS A 13 -15.17 -0.65 4.89
CA LYS A 13 -15.80 -1.27 3.71
C LYS A 13 -14.86 -1.41 2.52
N ILE A 14 -13.80 -0.62 2.45
CA ILE A 14 -12.81 -0.70 1.35
C ILE A 14 -11.53 -1.41 1.77
N ALA A 15 -11.28 -1.61 3.08
CA ALA A 15 -10.06 -2.26 3.58
C ALA A 15 -9.81 -3.64 2.94
N TYR A 16 -10.87 -4.38 2.59
CA TYR A 16 -10.72 -5.69 1.97
C TYR A 16 -9.98 -5.68 0.63
N VAL A 17 -9.95 -4.56 -0.11
CA VAL A 17 -9.24 -4.46 -1.40
C VAL A 17 -7.72 -4.35 -1.21
N LEU A 18 -7.26 -4.09 0.02
CA LEU A 18 -5.85 -4.04 0.35
C LEU A 18 -5.26 -5.42 0.61
N ASP A 19 -6.10 -6.40 0.99
CA ASP A 19 -5.67 -7.77 1.31
C ASP A 19 -6.05 -8.78 0.23
N LYS A 20 -7.07 -8.49 -0.57
CA LYS A 20 -7.57 -9.40 -1.60
C LYS A 20 -6.96 -9.08 -2.96
N LEU A 21 -6.65 -10.13 -3.71
CA LEU A 21 -6.27 -10.01 -5.11
C LEU A 21 -7.39 -9.35 -5.91
N PHE A 22 -6.99 -8.48 -6.84
CA PHE A 22 -7.92 -7.84 -7.76
C PHE A 22 -8.70 -8.90 -8.55
N PRO A 23 -10.04 -8.79 -8.62
CA PRO A 23 -10.86 -9.82 -9.23
C PRO A 23 -10.58 -9.90 -10.73
N ARG A 24 -10.63 -11.13 -11.26
CA ARG A 24 -10.61 -11.34 -12.71
C ARG A 24 -11.88 -10.74 -13.31
N GLN A 25 -11.75 -10.05 -14.44
CA GLN A 25 -12.90 -9.60 -15.21
C GLN A 25 -13.82 -10.79 -15.56
N PRO A 26 -15.13 -10.69 -15.28
CA PRO A 26 -16.08 -11.69 -15.72
C PRO A 26 -16.07 -11.80 -17.25
N LEU A 27 -15.84 -12.99 -17.79
CA LEU A 27 -15.79 -13.25 -19.23
C LEU A 27 -16.67 -14.46 -19.57
N GLY A 28 -17.48 -14.32 -20.63
CA GLY A 28 -18.28 -15.42 -21.18
C GLY A 28 -19.79 -15.15 -21.17
N ASN A 29 -20.51 -16.06 -21.82
CA ASN A 29 -21.95 -15.96 -22.07
C ASN A 29 -22.79 -16.32 -20.82
N ASN A 30 -22.12 -16.86 -19.80
CA ASN A 30 -22.66 -17.44 -18.57
C ASN A 30 -22.40 -16.56 -17.34
N VAL A 31 -21.89 -15.33 -17.54
CA VAL A 31 -21.69 -14.37 -16.45
C VAL A 31 -23.05 -13.87 -15.95
N THR A 32 -23.23 -13.94 -14.64
CA THR A 32 -24.43 -13.43 -13.96
C THR A 32 -24.34 -11.92 -13.72
N GLU A 33 -25.49 -11.26 -13.63
CA GLU A 33 -25.57 -9.84 -13.26
C GLU A 33 -24.90 -9.57 -11.90
N VAL A 34 -25.01 -10.53 -10.97
CA VAL A 34 -24.39 -10.45 -9.64
C VAL A 34 -22.87 -10.42 -9.73
N GLU A 35 -22.25 -11.27 -10.56
CA GLU A 35 -20.80 -11.28 -10.76
C GLU A 35 -20.31 -9.97 -11.39
N CYS A 36 -21.03 -9.45 -12.38
CA CYS A 36 -20.75 -8.13 -12.96
C CYS A 36 -20.83 -7.02 -11.90
N ALA A 37 -21.89 -7.00 -11.09
CA ALA A 37 -22.08 -6.00 -10.04
C ALA A 37 -20.97 -6.06 -8.98
N GLN A 38 -20.56 -7.27 -8.59
CA GLN A 38 -19.45 -7.47 -7.65
C GLN A 38 -18.12 -6.99 -8.23
N TYR A 39 -17.83 -7.27 -9.50
CA TYR A 39 -16.63 -6.78 -10.18
C TYR A 39 -16.60 -5.25 -10.27
N VAL A 40 -17.71 -4.63 -10.68
CA VAL A 40 -17.83 -3.16 -10.75
C VAL A 40 -17.64 -2.53 -9.37
N LYS A 41 -18.28 -3.09 -8.34
CA LYS A 41 -18.11 -2.63 -6.96
C LYS A 41 -16.66 -2.71 -6.51
N HIS A 42 -15.96 -3.80 -6.84
CA HIS A 42 -14.55 -3.93 -6.49
C HIS A 42 -13.67 -2.88 -7.19
N ILE A 43 -13.92 -2.56 -8.46
CA ILE A 43 -13.20 -1.48 -9.16
C ILE A 43 -13.39 -0.14 -8.45
N GLN A 44 -14.62 0.16 -8.03
CA GLN A 44 -14.94 1.40 -7.32
C GLN A 44 -14.24 1.46 -5.96
N ASP A 45 -14.34 0.39 -5.18
CA ASP A 45 -13.71 0.27 -3.85
C ASP A 45 -12.17 0.36 -3.96
N ASP A 46 -11.55 -0.29 -4.97
CA ASP A 46 -10.10 -0.22 -5.23
C ASP A 46 -9.66 1.18 -5.66
N THR A 47 -10.40 1.82 -6.57
CA THR A 47 -10.13 3.20 -7.00
C THR A 47 -10.15 4.16 -5.81
N GLN A 48 -11.15 3.99 -4.93
CA GLN A 48 -11.26 4.79 -3.73
C GLN A 48 -10.11 4.54 -2.75
N ALA A 49 -9.75 3.28 -2.51
CA ALA A 49 -8.62 2.92 -1.67
C ALA A 49 -7.30 3.51 -2.21
N LYS A 50 -7.06 3.41 -3.51
CA LYS A 50 -5.90 4.04 -4.18
C LYS A 50 -5.86 5.54 -3.95
N CYS A 51 -6.99 6.24 -4.10
CA CYS A 51 -7.06 7.68 -3.84
C CYS A 51 -6.68 8.02 -2.40
N TYR A 52 -7.14 7.25 -1.41
CA TYR A 52 -6.77 7.48 -0.01
C TYR A 52 -5.29 7.24 0.26
N ILE A 53 -4.73 6.15 -0.26
CA ILE A 53 -3.32 5.84 -0.11
C ILE A 53 -2.49 6.98 -0.70
N LEU A 54 -2.75 7.39 -1.94
CA LEU A 54 -2.01 8.47 -2.60
C LEU A 54 -2.16 9.81 -1.88
N ALA A 55 -3.37 10.14 -1.40
CA ALA A 55 -3.60 11.37 -0.63
C ALA A 55 -2.89 11.39 0.73
N SER A 56 -2.61 10.22 1.31
CA SER A 56 -1.84 10.10 2.55
C SER A 56 -0.33 10.28 2.36
N MET A 57 0.15 10.23 1.12
CA MET A 57 1.56 10.36 0.79
C MET A 57 1.99 11.82 0.68
N ASN A 58 3.30 12.05 0.85
CA ASN A 58 3.91 13.29 0.38
C ASN A 58 4.01 13.31 -1.16
N SER A 59 4.24 14.49 -1.73
CA SER A 59 4.21 14.69 -3.18
C SER A 59 5.25 13.88 -3.97
N GLU A 60 6.41 13.59 -3.39
CA GLU A 60 7.44 12.79 -4.05
C GLU A 60 7.03 11.32 -4.10
N LEU A 61 6.61 10.78 -2.95
CA LEU A 61 6.15 9.40 -2.85
C LEU A 61 4.89 9.15 -3.67
N GLN A 62 3.97 10.12 -3.71
CA GLN A 62 2.77 10.07 -4.54
C GLN A 62 3.11 9.92 -6.03
N LYS A 63 4.04 10.73 -6.57
CA LYS A 63 4.46 10.65 -7.98
C LYS A 63 5.05 9.30 -8.35
N GLN A 64 5.74 8.65 -7.42
CA GLN A 64 6.32 7.32 -7.65
C GLN A 64 5.25 6.23 -7.79
N HIS A 65 4.06 6.43 -7.22
CA HIS A 65 3.01 5.41 -7.11
C HIS A 65 1.73 5.75 -7.89
N GLU A 66 1.60 6.95 -8.48
CA GLU A 66 0.37 7.39 -9.16
C GLU A 66 -0.03 6.51 -10.35
N HIS A 67 0.97 5.92 -11.02
CA HIS A 67 0.79 5.04 -12.18
C HIS A 67 0.61 3.56 -11.82
N MET A 68 0.69 3.17 -10.54
CA MET A 68 0.43 1.79 -10.13
C MET A 68 -1.06 1.46 -10.31
N GLY A 69 -1.36 0.24 -10.79
CA GLY A 69 -2.70 -0.11 -11.25
C GLY A 69 -3.74 -0.22 -10.14
N VAL A 70 -3.39 -0.90 -9.04
CA VAL A 70 -4.33 -1.30 -7.99
C VAL A 70 -3.81 -0.92 -6.60
N ALA A 71 -4.71 -0.76 -5.63
CA ALA A 71 -4.37 -0.29 -4.28
C ALA A 71 -3.46 -1.27 -3.51
N ILE A 72 -3.66 -2.57 -3.72
CA ILE A 72 -2.84 -3.63 -3.10
C ILE A 72 -1.38 -3.55 -3.54
N ASP A 73 -1.10 -3.28 -4.83
CA ASP A 73 0.28 -3.19 -5.35
C ASP A 73 1.04 -2.03 -4.69
N ILE A 74 0.38 -0.89 -4.51
CA ILE A 74 0.96 0.26 -3.82
C ILE A 74 1.29 -0.11 -2.38
N THR A 75 0.37 -0.79 -1.69
CA THR A 75 0.55 -1.20 -0.30
C THR A 75 1.70 -2.19 -0.14
N VAL A 76 1.78 -3.21 -1.00
CA VAL A 76 2.86 -4.20 -1.00
C VAL A 76 4.21 -3.53 -1.26
N HIS A 77 4.29 -2.66 -2.27
CA HIS A 77 5.54 -1.96 -2.58
C HIS A 77 6.02 -1.07 -1.42
N LEU A 78 5.10 -0.39 -0.73
CA LEU A 78 5.44 0.37 0.48
C LEU A 78 5.95 -0.55 1.61
N GLN A 79 5.33 -1.72 1.80
CA GLN A 79 5.80 -2.70 2.78
C GLN A 79 7.18 -3.25 2.43
N GLU A 80 7.50 -3.42 1.15
CA GLU A 80 8.85 -3.82 0.73
C GLU A 80 9.88 -2.71 0.98
N LEU A 81 9.53 -1.45 0.71
CA LEU A 81 10.42 -0.30 0.90
C LEU A 81 10.69 0.02 2.38
N TYR A 82 9.65 -0.05 3.22
CA TYR A 82 9.66 0.42 4.61
C TYR A 82 9.49 -0.69 5.65
N GLY A 83 9.32 -1.93 5.21
CA GLY A 83 9.17 -3.08 6.09
C GLY A 83 10.41 -3.34 6.94
N GLU A 84 10.20 -4.12 8.01
CA GLU A 84 11.21 -4.39 9.03
C GLU A 84 12.53 -4.94 8.44
N GLY A 85 12.47 -5.74 7.38
CA GLY A 85 13.65 -6.36 6.77
C GLY A 85 14.58 -5.38 6.04
N THR A 86 14.03 -4.41 5.30
CA THR A 86 14.79 -3.48 4.43
C THR A 86 15.42 -2.31 5.21
N CYS A 87 14.81 -1.92 6.34
CA CYS A 87 15.39 -0.96 7.26
C CYS A 87 16.50 -1.59 8.14
N ASN A 88 16.29 -2.80 8.67
CA ASN A 88 17.30 -3.46 9.51
C ASN A 88 18.59 -3.80 8.75
N GLY A 89 18.50 -4.23 7.48
CA GLY A 89 19.68 -4.61 6.71
C GLY A 89 20.67 -3.44 6.50
N ARG A 90 20.15 -2.26 6.10
CA ARG A 90 20.97 -1.06 5.88
C ARG A 90 21.48 -0.47 7.18
N PHE A 91 20.64 -0.42 8.22
CA PHE A 91 21.04 0.06 9.54
C PHE A 91 22.13 -0.84 10.17
N SER A 92 21.98 -2.17 10.06
CA SER A 92 22.98 -3.14 10.53
C SER A 92 24.31 -2.99 9.80
N ALA A 93 24.32 -2.85 8.47
CA ALA A 93 25.53 -2.66 7.68
C ALA A 93 26.27 -1.37 8.09
N VAL A 94 25.55 -0.26 8.27
CA VAL A 94 26.12 1.01 8.73
C VAL A 94 26.65 0.88 10.17
N CYS A 95 25.89 0.25 11.07
CA CYS A 95 26.34 0.00 12.45
C CYS A 95 27.60 -0.88 12.50
N GLN A 96 27.69 -1.93 11.67
CA GLN A 96 28.88 -2.77 11.57
C GLN A 96 30.09 -2.00 11.03
N LEU A 97 29.88 -1.13 10.03
CA LEU A 97 30.93 -0.29 9.47
C LEU A 97 31.46 0.71 10.51
N VAL A 98 30.59 1.36 11.27
CA VAL A 98 30.96 2.30 12.35
C VAL A 98 31.70 1.57 13.48
N LYS A 99 31.21 0.40 13.91
CA LYS A 99 31.86 -0.42 14.94
C LYS A 99 33.27 -0.85 14.51
N THR A 100 33.46 -1.25 13.26
CA THR A 100 34.77 -1.65 12.71
C THR A 100 35.78 -0.51 12.71
N LYS A 101 35.33 0.75 12.54
CA LYS A 101 36.21 1.92 12.59
C LYS A 101 36.59 2.34 14.02
N MET A 102 35.76 2.09 15.03
CA MET A 102 36.05 2.44 16.43
C MET A 102 37.05 1.50 17.12
N VAL A 103 37.29 0.29 16.58
CA VAL A 103 38.26 -0.67 17.17
C VAL A 103 39.73 -0.31 16.84
N LYS A 104 39.99 0.61 15.90
CA LYS A 104 41.37 0.92 15.45
C LYS A 104 42.05 2.11 16.17
N SER A 105 41.39 2.76 17.13
CA SER A 105 41.95 3.94 17.83
C SER A 105 42.08 3.81 19.35
N THR A 106 41.86 2.61 19.92
CA THR A 106 42.18 2.33 21.33
C THR A 106 43.38 1.39 21.42
N ASN A 107 44.54 1.85 20.96
CA ASN A 107 45.82 1.34 21.46
C ASN A 107 46.86 2.48 21.40
N MET A 108 46.71 3.42 22.34
CA MET A 108 47.86 4.16 22.86
C MET A 108 48.20 3.54 24.21
N GLY A 109 49.26 2.75 24.22
CA GLY A 109 49.85 2.08 25.37
C GLY A 109 51.20 1.53 24.94
#